data_AF-A0AAU3CFI9-F1
#
_entry.id   AF-A0AAU3CFI9-F1
#
_cell.length_a   1.000
_cell.length_b   1.000
_cell.length_c   1.000
_cell.angle_alpha   90.00
_cell.angle_beta   90.00
_cell.angle_gamma   90.00
#
_symmetry.space_group_name_H-M   'P 1'
#
loop_
_entity.id
_entity.type
_entity.pdbx_description
1 polymer ?
#
loop_
_entity_poly.entity_id
_entity_poly.type
_entity_poly.pdbx_seq_one_letter_code
_entity_poly.pdbx_strand_id
1 'polypeptide(L)'
;MYERAYSAPYEEPVAAPYQGSPAAPYAGPVAAPRAAQAAARLPLDDETIAFRVQEPPRREERSAAGPASGGRAARRKAARRQGRHGSAQEPHEPQETPQGAAEAPLSRMGARRAARARKPSAGVLASRMVGEVFITTGVLMLLFVTYQLWWSNVRAHQQAGSAADHLQQDWANGKRNPGTFSPGQGFAILHIPKLDVVAPIAEGISKTKVLDRGMVGHYGEGDLKTAMPDAKTGNFALAGHRNTHGEPFRYINRLEPGDEIVVETQDDYYVYKMASILPVTSPSNTSVLDPIPKGSSFTGPGRYITLTTCTPEFTSKYRMIVWGKMVEDRPRSKGKPDALVG
;
A
#
# COMPACT_ATOMS: atom_id res chain seq x y z
N MET A 1 -57.72 61.19 -22.50
CA MET A 1 -58.98 60.53 -22.11
C MET A 1 -59.23 59.41 -23.12
N TYR A 2 -59.18 58.17 -22.66
CA TYR A 2 -59.51 56.89 -23.31
C TYR A 2 -59.19 56.72 -24.81
N GLU A 3 -58.13 55.96 -25.08
CA GLU A 3 -57.93 55.32 -26.39
C GLU A 3 -57.83 53.81 -26.19
N ARG A 4 -58.80 53.10 -26.79
CA ARG A 4 -58.95 51.64 -26.80
C ARG A 4 -57.83 51.02 -27.65
N ALA A 5 -56.91 50.29 -27.03
CA ALA A 5 -56.02 49.40 -27.75
C ALA A 5 -56.70 48.04 -27.94
N TYR A 6 -56.84 47.67 -29.21
CA TYR A 6 -57.41 46.42 -29.71
C TYR A 6 -56.56 45.20 -29.31
N SER A 7 -57.21 44.15 -28.82
CA SER A 7 -56.66 42.82 -28.64
C SER A 7 -56.52 42.11 -29.99
N ALA A 8 -55.31 41.69 -30.35
CA ALA A 8 -55.10 40.71 -31.43
C ALA A 8 -55.36 39.29 -30.90
N PRO A 9 -56.04 38.42 -31.66
CA PRO A 9 -56.33 37.05 -31.24
C PRO A 9 -55.10 36.13 -31.29
N TYR A 10 -55.08 35.18 -30.36
CA TYR A 10 -54.10 34.11 -30.17
C TYR A 10 -54.14 33.15 -31.37
N GLU A 11 -53.03 32.97 -32.11
CA GLU A 11 -52.88 31.92 -33.11
C GLU A 11 -52.43 30.61 -32.42
N GLU A 12 -53.20 29.54 -32.57
CA GLU A 12 -52.80 28.18 -32.18
C GLU A 12 -51.66 27.67 -33.07
N PRO A 13 -50.60 27.07 -32.52
CA PRO A 13 -49.56 26.46 -33.35
C PRO A 13 -50.08 25.16 -33.98
N VAL A 14 -50.12 25.16 -35.31
CA VAL A 14 -50.46 24.01 -36.16
C VAL A 14 -49.41 22.92 -36.00
N ALA A 15 -49.85 21.70 -35.65
CA ALA A 15 -48.99 20.53 -35.53
C ALA A 15 -48.42 20.11 -36.90
N ALA A 16 -47.09 20.01 -37.01
CA ALA A 16 -46.42 19.52 -38.21
C ALA A 16 -46.65 18.01 -38.42
N PRO A 17 -46.84 17.53 -39.67
CA PRO A 17 -47.06 16.12 -39.94
C PRO A 17 -45.80 15.27 -39.70
N TYR A 18 -46.00 14.15 -39.02
CA TYR A 18 -45.00 13.13 -38.70
C TYR A 18 -44.38 12.56 -40.00
N GLN A 19 -43.11 12.87 -40.28
CA GLN A 19 -42.35 12.19 -41.34
C GLN A 19 -41.74 10.92 -40.75
N GLY A 20 -42.23 9.77 -41.21
CA GLY A 20 -41.72 8.45 -40.82
C GLY A 20 -40.25 8.28 -41.21
N SER A 21 -39.45 7.82 -40.25
CA SER A 21 -38.08 7.35 -40.50
C SER A 21 -38.11 6.06 -41.33
N PRO A 22 -37.27 5.90 -42.37
CA PRO A 22 -37.16 4.63 -43.08
C PRO A 22 -36.53 3.55 -42.19
N ALA A 23 -37.18 2.39 -42.15
CA ALA A 23 -36.72 1.20 -41.45
C ALA A 23 -35.36 0.73 -42.00
N ALA A 24 -34.43 0.44 -41.08
CA ALA A 24 -33.17 -0.21 -41.40
C ALA A 24 -33.42 -1.67 -41.85
N PRO A 25 -32.74 -2.16 -42.90
CA PRO A 25 -32.91 -3.53 -43.35
C PRO A 25 -32.37 -4.55 -42.33
N TYR A 26 -33.18 -5.57 -42.11
CA TYR A 26 -32.95 -6.73 -41.24
C TYR A 26 -31.74 -7.55 -41.74
N ALA A 27 -30.63 -7.51 -41.01
CA ALA A 27 -29.50 -8.42 -41.24
C ALA A 27 -29.73 -9.71 -40.46
N GLY A 28 -29.85 -10.84 -41.17
CA GLY A 28 -29.99 -12.17 -40.59
C GLY A 28 -28.77 -12.61 -39.76
N PRO A 29 -28.89 -13.72 -39.00
CA PRO A 29 -27.89 -14.12 -38.03
C PRO A 29 -26.60 -14.55 -38.71
N VAL A 30 -25.54 -13.77 -38.52
CA VAL A 30 -24.18 -14.12 -38.95
C VAL A 30 -23.63 -15.13 -37.96
N ALA A 31 -23.27 -16.32 -38.46
CA ALA A 31 -22.68 -17.39 -37.69
C ALA A 31 -21.39 -16.93 -36.97
N ALA A 32 -21.31 -17.16 -35.66
CA ALA A 32 -20.12 -16.87 -34.86
C ALA A 32 -18.95 -17.76 -35.29
N PRO A 33 -17.75 -17.21 -35.58
CA PRO A 33 -16.57 -18.03 -35.70
C PRO A 33 -16.15 -18.54 -34.31
N ARG A 34 -15.91 -19.85 -34.24
CA ARG A 34 -15.37 -20.60 -33.11
C ARG A 34 -14.10 -19.90 -32.58
N ALA A 35 -14.13 -19.45 -31.33
CA ALA A 35 -12.95 -18.95 -30.65
C ALA A 35 -11.95 -20.10 -30.45
N ALA A 36 -10.87 -20.09 -31.22
CA ALA A 36 -9.68 -20.86 -30.90
C ALA A 36 -9.07 -20.27 -29.62
N GLN A 37 -8.91 -21.11 -28.59
CA GLN A 37 -8.14 -20.79 -27.39
C GLN A 37 -6.68 -20.54 -27.79
N ALA A 38 -6.34 -19.28 -28.00
CA ALA A 38 -4.96 -18.83 -27.98
C ALA A 38 -4.63 -18.44 -26.53
N ALA A 39 -3.95 -19.35 -25.82
CA ALA A 39 -3.29 -19.03 -24.57
C ALA A 39 -2.30 -17.90 -24.83
N ALA A 40 -2.64 -16.67 -24.42
CA ALA A 40 -1.71 -15.56 -24.40
C ALA A 40 -0.59 -15.90 -23.41
N ARG A 41 0.58 -16.24 -23.95
CA ARG A 41 1.83 -16.32 -23.19
C ARG A 41 2.15 -14.91 -22.71
N LEU A 42 2.08 -14.69 -21.39
CA LEU A 42 2.65 -13.51 -20.75
C LEU A 42 4.16 -13.47 -21.05
N PRO A 43 4.76 -12.30 -21.33
CA PRO A 43 6.21 -12.17 -21.31
C PRO A 43 6.70 -12.51 -19.90
N LEU A 44 7.62 -13.46 -19.79
CA LEU A 44 8.31 -13.76 -18.55
C LEU A 44 9.37 -12.67 -18.35
N ASP A 45 9.20 -11.88 -17.31
CA ASP A 45 10.16 -10.87 -16.90
C ASP A 45 11.42 -11.56 -16.35
N ASP A 46 12.57 -11.19 -16.91
CA ASP A 46 13.89 -11.83 -16.73
C ASP A 46 14.57 -11.53 -15.38
N GLU A 47 13.80 -11.30 -14.31
CA GLU A 47 14.34 -10.90 -12.99
C GLU A 47 13.74 -11.68 -11.80
N THR A 48 13.47 -12.97 -11.98
CA THR A 48 13.25 -13.90 -10.85
C THR A 48 14.08 -15.18 -10.96
N ILE A 49 15.40 -15.04 -11.07
CA ILE A 49 16.35 -16.11 -10.74
C ILE A 49 17.40 -15.56 -9.78
N ALA A 50 17.06 -15.53 -8.50
CA ALA A 50 18.05 -15.45 -7.43
C ALA A 50 17.52 -16.16 -6.18
N PHE A 51 17.23 -17.46 -6.31
CA PHE A 51 17.39 -18.46 -5.25
C PHE A 51 17.05 -19.84 -5.84
N ARG A 52 17.99 -20.39 -6.63
CA ARG A 52 17.99 -21.82 -6.97
C ARG A 52 19.40 -22.36 -6.68
N VAL A 53 19.46 -23.21 -5.67
CA VAL A 53 20.62 -23.99 -5.25
C VAL A 53 21.20 -24.70 -6.47
N GLN A 54 22.49 -24.47 -6.76
CA GLN A 54 23.20 -25.19 -7.81
C GLN A 54 23.53 -26.61 -7.32
N GLU A 55 22.97 -27.59 -8.02
CA GLU A 55 23.30 -29.01 -7.93
C GLU A 55 24.49 -29.31 -8.86
N PRO A 56 25.50 -30.12 -8.46
CA PRO A 56 26.72 -30.27 -9.24
C PRO A 56 26.53 -31.22 -10.43
N PRO A 57 27.17 -30.96 -11.59
CA PRO A 57 27.01 -31.81 -12.75
C PRO A 57 27.80 -33.13 -12.66
N ARG A 58 27.19 -34.13 -13.28
CA ARG A 58 27.58 -35.52 -13.41
C ARG A 58 28.75 -35.69 -14.39
N ARG A 59 29.63 -36.64 -14.05
CA ARG A 59 30.87 -37.03 -14.73
C ARG A 59 30.61 -37.76 -16.06
N GLU A 60 31.27 -37.35 -17.13
CA GLU A 60 31.46 -38.16 -18.34
C GLU A 60 32.95 -38.31 -18.68
N GLU A 61 33.32 -39.54 -19.01
CA GLU A 61 34.66 -39.99 -19.37
C GLU A 61 34.89 -39.90 -20.90
N ARG A 62 36.05 -39.40 -21.35
CA ARG A 62 36.76 -39.95 -22.52
C ARG A 62 38.23 -39.54 -22.61
N SER A 63 38.98 -40.42 -23.25
CA SER A 63 40.42 -40.68 -23.12
C SER A 63 41.37 -39.89 -24.03
N ALA A 64 42.58 -39.68 -23.50
CA ALA A 64 43.94 -39.87 -24.05
C ALA A 64 44.44 -39.15 -25.34
N ALA A 65 45.52 -38.35 -25.17
CA ALA A 65 46.85 -38.46 -25.85
C ALA A 65 47.82 -37.35 -25.33
N GLY A 66 49.09 -37.67 -25.04
CA GLY A 66 50.15 -36.73 -24.53
C GLY A 66 51.22 -36.37 -25.59
N PRO A 67 52.50 -36.06 -25.27
CA PRO A 67 53.10 -35.41 -24.08
C PRO A 67 54.13 -34.26 -24.43
N ALA A 68 54.84 -33.76 -23.41
CA ALA A 68 56.03 -32.86 -23.39
C ALA A 68 55.74 -31.34 -23.57
N SER A 69 56.34 -30.38 -22.85
CA SER A 69 57.64 -30.24 -22.17
C SER A 69 57.48 -29.26 -20.98
N GLY A 70 58.14 -29.43 -19.84
CA GLY A 70 59.48 -28.88 -19.59
C GLY A 70 59.44 -27.57 -18.78
N GLY A 71 59.49 -27.64 -17.45
CA GLY A 71 59.56 -26.46 -16.58
C GLY A 71 59.95 -26.78 -15.14
N ARG A 72 61.26 -26.84 -14.88
CA ARG A 72 61.88 -27.11 -13.57
C ARG A 72 61.69 -25.93 -12.60
N ALA A 73 60.52 -25.80 -11.96
CA ALA A 73 60.35 -24.86 -10.84
C ALA A 73 59.22 -25.18 -9.84
N ALA A 74 58.41 -26.22 -10.06
CA ALA A 74 57.18 -26.44 -9.27
C ALA A 74 57.18 -27.70 -8.37
N ARG A 75 58.33 -28.30 -8.07
CA ARG A 75 58.42 -29.60 -7.34
C ARG A 75 58.94 -29.52 -5.90
N ARG A 76 58.63 -28.46 -5.17
CA ARG A 76 58.88 -28.35 -3.71
C ARG A 76 57.80 -27.52 -3.00
N LYS A 77 56.52 -27.91 -3.04
CA LYS A 77 55.51 -27.40 -2.07
C LYS A 77 54.17 -28.15 -2.08
N ALA A 78 54.18 -29.48 -2.18
CA ALA A 78 52.97 -30.27 -1.98
C ALA A 78 53.30 -31.67 -1.44
N ALA A 79 53.85 -31.73 -0.22
CA ALA A 79 53.95 -32.97 0.56
C ALA A 79 54.23 -32.62 2.03
N ARG A 80 53.21 -32.16 2.75
CA ARG A 80 53.08 -32.23 4.22
C ARG A 80 51.65 -31.77 4.54
N ARG A 81 50.71 -32.70 4.47
CA ARG A 81 50.16 -33.45 5.62
C ARG A 81 48.90 -32.77 6.15
N GLN A 82 47.79 -33.03 5.47
CA GLN A 82 46.53 -33.32 6.16
C GLN A 82 46.41 -34.84 6.24
N GLY A 83 46.05 -35.33 7.41
CA GLY A 83 45.62 -36.70 7.61
C GLY A 83 46.18 -37.29 8.90
N ARG A 84 45.26 -37.86 9.69
CA ARG A 84 45.45 -38.91 10.71
C ARG A 84 45.50 -38.40 12.16
N HIS A 85 44.68 -38.84 13.13
CA HIS A 85 43.62 -39.86 13.24
C HIS A 85 42.81 -39.57 14.52
N GLY A 86 41.53 -39.93 14.54
CA GLY A 86 40.85 -40.37 15.75
C GLY A 86 40.73 -41.89 15.72
N SER A 87 41.18 -42.55 16.79
CA SER A 87 40.81 -43.92 17.18
C SER A 87 41.36 -44.16 18.59
N ALA A 88 40.45 -44.39 19.52
CA ALA A 88 40.73 -44.83 20.89
C ALA A 88 41.01 -46.34 20.93
N GLN A 89 41.94 -46.78 21.78
CA GLN A 89 41.81 -47.95 22.67
C GLN A 89 43.05 -48.06 23.59
N GLU A 90 42.86 -47.93 24.90
CA GLU A 90 43.73 -48.46 25.98
C GLU A 90 43.46 -49.99 26.17
N PRO A 91 44.12 -50.77 27.07
CA PRO A 91 45.07 -50.42 28.16
C PRO A 91 46.31 -51.34 28.31
N HIS A 92 47.34 -50.87 29.01
CA HIS A 92 48.14 -51.74 29.89
C HIS A 92 48.70 -50.95 31.08
N GLU A 93 48.69 -51.62 32.23
CA GLU A 93 48.79 -51.14 33.59
C GLU A 93 50.09 -50.42 34.00
N PRO A 94 50.04 -49.68 35.13
CA PRO A 94 51.03 -48.71 35.56
C PRO A 94 52.04 -49.29 36.54
N GLN A 95 53.33 -49.01 36.31
CA GLN A 95 54.33 -49.11 37.37
C GLN A 95 54.38 -47.81 38.18
N GLU A 96 53.95 -47.92 39.44
CA GLU A 96 54.35 -47.14 40.62
C GLU A 96 55.84 -46.78 40.58
N THR A 97 56.39 -45.65 41.07
CA THR A 97 56.03 -44.48 41.89
C THR A 97 57.27 -43.52 41.80
N PRO A 98 57.43 -42.35 42.46
CA PRO A 98 56.58 -41.70 43.47
C PRO A 98 56.42 -40.16 43.30
N GLN A 99 55.55 -39.61 44.17
CA GLN A 99 55.71 -38.31 44.84
C GLN A 99 55.57 -37.02 44.00
N GLY A 100 54.39 -36.41 44.14
CA GLY A 100 54.26 -35.11 44.81
C GLY A 100 55.37 -34.10 44.56
N ALA A 101 55.51 -33.62 43.32
CA ALA A 101 56.16 -32.35 43.07
C ALA A 101 55.09 -31.27 43.23
N ALA A 102 55.06 -30.66 44.43
CA ALA A 102 54.40 -29.39 44.65
C ALA A 102 54.63 -28.49 43.43
N GLU A 103 53.55 -28.01 42.81
CA GLU A 103 53.64 -27.00 41.75
C GLU A 103 54.51 -25.87 42.30
N ALA A 104 55.74 -25.78 41.76
CA ALA A 104 56.69 -24.77 42.17
C ALA A 104 55.99 -23.42 42.06
N PRO A 105 56.02 -22.57 43.10
CA PRO A 105 55.35 -21.28 43.05
C PRO A 105 55.90 -20.56 41.82
N LEU A 106 55.02 -20.30 40.83
CA LEU A 106 55.40 -19.57 39.64
C LEU A 106 56.19 -18.35 40.11
N SER A 107 57.45 -18.26 39.67
CA SER A 107 58.31 -17.12 39.97
C SER A 107 57.50 -15.83 39.85
N ARG A 108 57.71 -14.88 40.75
CA ARG A 108 57.02 -13.58 40.75
C ARG A 108 56.99 -12.95 39.35
N MET A 109 57.97 -13.26 38.50
CA MET A 109 58.00 -12.89 37.08
C MET A 109 57.12 -13.75 36.15
N GLY A 110 57.06 -15.08 36.35
CA GLY A 110 56.17 -15.99 35.60
C GLY A 110 54.68 -15.72 35.87
N ALA A 111 54.32 -15.48 37.13
CA ALA A 111 52.96 -15.05 37.51
C ALA A 111 52.60 -13.67 36.92
N ARG A 112 53.56 -12.73 36.88
CA ARG A 112 53.38 -11.41 36.23
C ARG A 112 53.25 -11.50 34.70
N ARG A 113 53.93 -12.45 34.05
CA ARG A 113 53.88 -12.66 32.60
C ARG A 113 52.55 -13.32 32.18
N ALA A 114 52.09 -14.33 32.93
CA ALA A 114 50.78 -14.93 32.75
C ALA A 114 49.64 -13.92 33.03
N ALA A 115 49.80 -13.05 34.02
CA ALA A 115 48.85 -11.96 34.30
C ALA A 115 48.81 -10.89 33.19
N ARG A 116 49.92 -10.66 32.46
CA ARG A 116 49.95 -9.76 31.29
C ARG A 116 49.31 -10.38 30.05
N ALA A 117 49.44 -11.70 29.87
CA ALA A 117 48.80 -12.44 28.77
C ALA A 117 47.27 -12.56 28.92
N ARG A 118 46.74 -12.37 30.13
CA ARG A 118 45.29 -12.35 30.42
C ARG A 118 44.62 -10.99 30.18
N LYS A 119 45.38 -9.95 29.80
CA LYS A 119 44.79 -8.64 29.48
C LYS A 119 44.23 -8.70 28.06
N PRO A 120 42.92 -8.43 27.84
CA PRO A 120 42.37 -8.39 26.50
C PRO A 120 43.18 -7.40 25.66
N SER A 121 43.56 -7.80 24.45
CA SER A 121 44.35 -6.93 23.59
C SER A 121 43.58 -5.65 23.31
N ALA A 122 44.28 -4.51 23.19
CA ALA A 122 43.64 -3.22 22.90
C ALA A 122 42.75 -3.27 21.64
N GLY A 123 43.10 -4.14 20.68
CA GLY A 123 42.28 -4.42 19.50
C GLY A 123 40.94 -5.10 19.81
N VAL A 124 40.90 -6.06 20.75
CA VAL A 124 39.66 -6.72 21.18
C VAL A 124 38.75 -5.76 21.95
N LEU A 125 39.34 -4.85 22.75
CA LEU A 125 38.56 -3.83 23.46
C LEU A 125 38.00 -2.78 22.49
N ALA A 126 38.80 -2.36 21.49
CA ALA A 126 38.36 -1.44 20.44
C ALA A 126 37.26 -2.04 19.56
N SER A 127 37.40 -3.31 19.13
CA SER A 127 36.37 -3.98 18.32
C SER A 127 35.06 -4.16 19.09
N ARG A 128 35.12 -4.37 20.41
CA ARG A 128 33.93 -4.44 21.27
C ARG A 128 33.20 -3.10 21.34
N MET A 129 33.93 -2.00 21.55
CA MET A 129 33.34 -0.65 21.57
C MET A 129 32.69 -0.30 20.23
N VAL A 130 33.38 -0.58 19.12
CA VAL A 130 32.83 -0.37 17.77
C VAL A 130 31.57 -1.23 17.58
N GLY A 131 31.62 -2.52 17.91
CA GLY A 131 30.47 -3.41 17.81
C GLY A 131 29.27 -2.93 18.63
N GLU A 132 29.50 -2.46 19.86
CA GLU A 132 28.45 -1.92 20.73
C GLU A 132 27.81 -0.65 20.17
N VAL A 133 28.61 0.27 19.59
CA VAL A 133 28.09 1.46 18.90
C VAL A 133 27.24 1.07 17.69
N PHE A 134 27.66 0.09 16.89
CA PHE A 134 26.86 -0.37 15.74
C PHE A 134 25.56 -1.07 16.19
N ILE A 135 25.60 -1.91 17.23
CA ILE A 135 24.42 -2.57 17.77
C ILE A 135 23.44 -1.55 18.33
N THR A 136 23.90 -0.62 19.15
CA THR A 136 23.04 0.44 19.73
C THR A 136 22.44 1.32 18.66
N THR A 137 23.22 1.70 17.64
CA THR A 137 22.72 2.47 16.50
C THR A 137 21.66 1.68 15.73
N GLY A 138 21.90 0.40 15.45
CA GLY A 138 20.93 -0.47 14.77
C GLY A 138 19.63 -0.64 15.53
N VAL A 139 19.70 -0.87 16.85
CA VAL A 139 18.53 -0.95 17.74
C VAL A 139 17.76 0.37 17.75
N LEU A 140 18.45 1.51 17.81
CA LEU A 140 17.82 2.83 17.79
C LEU A 140 17.12 3.08 16.45
N MET A 141 17.73 2.70 15.31
CA MET A 141 17.07 2.80 14.01
C MET A 141 15.84 1.89 13.91
N LEU A 142 15.90 0.65 14.40
CA LEU A 142 14.75 -0.26 14.42
C LEU A 142 13.61 0.28 15.30
N LEU A 143 13.93 0.83 16.47
CA LEU A 143 12.94 1.49 17.34
C LEU A 143 12.34 2.73 16.67
N PHE A 144 13.16 3.52 15.98
CA PHE A 144 12.68 4.69 15.24
C PHE A 144 11.70 4.31 14.12
N VAL A 145 12.02 3.28 13.33
CA VAL A 145 11.11 2.77 12.28
C VAL A 145 9.80 2.26 12.89
N THR A 146 9.88 1.51 13.98
CA THR A 146 8.69 1.00 14.69
C THR A 146 7.84 2.15 15.22
N TYR A 147 8.46 3.18 15.81
CA TYR A 147 7.78 4.38 16.28
C TYR A 147 7.08 5.12 15.13
N GLN A 148 7.74 5.30 13.98
CA GLN A 148 7.16 5.96 12.81
C GLN A 148 5.90 5.24 12.31
N LEU A 149 5.89 3.91 12.31
CA LEU A 149 4.75 3.12 11.82
C LEU A 149 3.61 3.04 12.85
N TRP A 150 3.93 2.91 14.14
CA TRP A 150 2.90 2.69 15.16
C TRP A 150 2.37 3.98 15.77
N TRP A 151 3.26 4.88 16.22
CA TRP A 151 2.84 6.07 16.96
C TRP A 151 2.12 7.09 16.08
N SER A 152 2.56 7.28 14.83
CA SER A 152 1.89 8.19 13.89
C SER A 152 0.47 7.73 13.58
N ASN A 153 0.26 6.41 13.43
CA ASN A 153 -1.05 5.82 13.21
C ASN A 153 -1.95 6.02 14.44
N VAL A 154 -1.47 5.76 15.65
CA VAL A 154 -2.26 5.97 16.88
C VAL A 154 -2.67 7.44 17.03
N ARG A 155 -1.74 8.38 16.86
CA ARG A 155 -2.03 9.81 16.94
C ARG A 155 -3.06 10.26 15.90
N ALA A 156 -2.95 9.75 14.67
CA ALA A 156 -3.87 10.09 13.60
C ALA A 156 -5.28 9.52 13.85
N HIS A 157 -5.42 8.30 14.39
CA HIS A 157 -6.73 7.77 14.79
C HIS A 157 -7.37 8.64 15.89
N GLN A 158 -6.60 9.12 16.87
CA GLN A 158 -7.11 10.03 17.90
C GLN A 158 -7.57 11.36 17.30
N GLN A 159 -6.81 11.94 16.37
CA GLN A 159 -7.17 13.18 15.69
C GLN A 159 -8.40 13.00 14.80
N ALA A 160 -8.46 11.92 14.04
CA ALA A 160 -9.60 11.58 13.19
C ALA A 160 -10.86 11.31 14.01
N GLY A 161 -10.78 10.51 15.07
CA GLY A 161 -11.89 10.23 15.98
C GLY A 161 -12.42 11.50 16.64
N SER A 162 -11.53 12.31 17.21
CA SER A 162 -11.94 13.61 17.80
C SER A 162 -12.59 14.53 16.77
N ALA A 163 -12.08 14.57 15.52
CA ALA A 163 -12.66 15.37 14.46
C ALA A 163 -14.05 14.86 14.03
N ALA A 164 -14.23 13.53 13.93
CA ALA A 164 -15.53 12.91 13.65
C ALA A 164 -16.54 13.23 14.77
N ASP A 165 -16.14 13.09 16.04
CA ASP A 165 -16.98 13.38 17.19
C ASP A 165 -17.37 14.86 17.23
N HIS A 166 -16.42 15.77 17.00
CA HIS A 166 -16.69 17.20 16.93
C HIS A 166 -17.66 17.54 15.79
N LEU A 167 -17.50 16.93 14.61
CA LEU A 167 -18.43 17.12 13.49
C LEU A 167 -19.84 16.66 13.85
N GLN A 168 -19.98 15.45 14.40
CA GLN A 168 -21.28 14.92 14.82
C GLN A 168 -21.93 15.77 15.93
N GLN A 169 -21.13 16.26 16.88
CA GLN A 169 -21.61 17.18 17.92
C GLN A 169 -22.07 18.52 17.35
N ASP A 170 -21.30 19.13 16.44
CA ASP A 170 -21.69 20.38 15.80
C ASP A 170 -22.97 20.23 14.98
N TRP A 171 -23.13 19.10 14.28
CA TRP A 171 -24.37 18.75 13.57
C TRP A 171 -25.55 18.57 14.53
N ALA A 172 -25.36 17.86 15.64
CA ALA A 172 -26.39 17.66 16.66
C ALA A 172 -26.82 18.97 17.33
N ASN A 173 -25.89 19.92 17.47
CA ASN A 173 -26.16 21.26 18.00
C ASN A 173 -26.73 22.23 16.96
N GLY A 174 -27.03 21.76 15.74
CA GLY A 174 -27.63 22.58 14.68
C GLY A 174 -26.72 23.67 14.13
N LYS A 175 -25.40 23.62 14.39
CA LYS A 175 -24.45 24.52 13.74
C LYS A 175 -24.34 24.14 12.27
N ARG A 176 -25.11 24.84 11.44
CA ARG A 176 -25.15 24.61 10.00
C ARG A 176 -23.99 25.32 9.33
N ASN A 177 -23.23 24.61 8.50
CA ASN A 177 -22.31 25.21 7.54
C ASN A 177 -22.70 24.77 6.12
N PRO A 178 -23.82 25.28 5.57
CA PRO A 178 -24.21 24.99 4.20
C PRO A 178 -23.41 25.92 3.28
N GLY A 179 -22.29 25.44 2.73
CA GLY A 179 -21.50 26.29 1.86
C GLY A 179 -20.20 25.66 1.40
N THR A 180 -19.38 26.48 0.76
CA THR A 180 -18.01 26.14 0.35
C THR A 180 -17.15 25.92 1.59
N PHE A 181 -16.59 24.73 1.74
CA PHE A 181 -15.69 24.40 2.85
C PHE A 181 -14.31 25.03 2.63
N SER A 182 -13.67 25.47 3.72
CA SER A 182 -12.30 25.96 3.65
C SER A 182 -11.32 24.79 3.57
N PRO A 183 -10.15 24.93 2.90
CA PRO A 183 -9.11 23.92 2.90
C PRO A 183 -8.74 23.43 4.32
N GLY A 184 -8.86 22.13 4.57
CA GLY A 184 -8.63 21.49 5.86
C GLY A 184 -9.86 21.41 6.77
N GLN A 185 -10.99 21.99 6.37
CA GLN A 185 -12.24 21.93 7.13
C GLN A 185 -12.93 20.58 6.91
N GLY A 186 -13.17 19.84 8.00
CA GLY A 186 -14.00 18.64 7.99
C GLY A 186 -15.45 18.96 7.65
N PHE A 187 -16.10 18.12 6.84
CA PHE A 187 -17.49 18.35 6.43
C PHE A 187 -18.34 17.08 6.31
N ALA A 188 -17.72 15.90 6.29
CA ALA A 188 -18.42 14.63 6.21
C ALA A 188 -17.63 13.53 6.92
N ILE A 189 -18.23 12.36 7.07
CA ILE A 189 -17.58 11.16 7.60
C ILE A 189 -17.73 10.05 6.55
N LEU A 190 -16.62 9.44 6.19
CA LEU A 190 -16.57 8.27 5.33
C LEU A 190 -16.67 7.00 6.17
N HIS A 191 -17.58 6.11 5.79
CA HIS A 191 -17.71 4.78 6.34
C HIS A 191 -17.49 3.74 5.23
N ILE A 192 -16.65 2.73 5.50
CA ILE A 192 -16.48 1.57 4.63
C ILE A 192 -16.62 0.31 5.52
N PRO A 193 -17.85 -0.20 5.73
CA PRO A 193 -18.13 -1.23 6.73
C PRO A 193 -17.26 -2.48 6.59
N LYS A 194 -17.09 -3.00 5.37
CA LYS A 194 -16.26 -4.20 5.10
C LYS A 194 -14.80 -4.06 5.55
N LEU A 195 -14.29 -2.83 5.61
CA LEU A 195 -12.91 -2.53 5.98
C LEU A 195 -12.79 -1.96 7.39
N ASP A 196 -13.91 -1.80 8.10
CA ASP A 196 -13.99 -1.18 9.43
C ASP A 196 -13.39 0.24 9.44
N VAL A 197 -13.62 0.99 8.36
CA VAL A 197 -13.11 2.36 8.20
C VAL A 197 -14.19 3.35 8.60
N VAL A 198 -13.85 4.23 9.54
CA VAL A 198 -14.59 5.44 9.86
C VAL A 198 -13.59 6.61 9.86
N ALA A 199 -13.68 7.49 8.87
CA ALA A 199 -12.69 8.56 8.67
C ALA A 199 -13.38 9.89 8.33
N PRO A 200 -13.03 11.01 9.00
CA PRO A 200 -13.51 12.33 8.60
C PRO A 200 -13.03 12.68 7.19
N ILE A 201 -13.92 13.27 6.40
CA ILE A 201 -13.63 13.90 5.12
C ILE A 201 -13.46 15.39 5.35
N ALA A 202 -12.32 15.93 4.92
CA ALA A 202 -12.05 17.35 4.90
C ALA A 202 -11.83 17.87 3.47
N GLU A 203 -12.09 19.16 3.28
CA GLU A 203 -11.87 19.80 1.99
C GLU A 203 -10.37 19.95 1.70
N GLY A 204 -9.96 19.59 0.49
CA GLY A 204 -8.57 19.67 0.05
C GLY A 204 -7.74 18.43 0.41
N ILE A 205 -6.64 18.25 -0.32
CA ILE A 205 -5.75 17.07 -0.21
C ILE A 205 -4.38 17.43 0.39
N SER A 206 -4.32 18.50 1.18
CA SER A 206 -3.08 18.95 1.82
C SER A 206 -2.53 17.86 2.75
N LYS A 207 -1.27 17.51 2.54
CA LYS A 207 -0.58 16.52 3.38
C LYS A 207 -0.65 16.89 4.87
N THR A 208 -0.28 18.11 5.25
CA THR A 208 -0.14 18.50 6.66
C THR A 208 -1.43 18.99 7.33
N LYS A 209 -2.38 19.50 6.53
CA LYS A 209 -3.67 19.99 7.05
C LYS A 209 -4.76 18.93 7.06
N VAL A 210 -4.65 17.91 6.20
CA VAL A 210 -5.69 16.89 6.01
C VAL A 210 -5.13 15.47 6.21
N LEU A 211 -4.31 15.00 5.28
CA LEU A 211 -3.98 13.57 5.19
C LEU A 211 -3.18 13.06 6.39
N ASP A 212 -2.15 13.79 6.83
CA ASP A 212 -1.31 13.44 7.99
C ASP A 212 -2.07 13.57 9.33
N ARG A 213 -3.32 14.05 9.32
CA ARG A 213 -4.18 14.13 10.51
C ARG A 213 -5.15 12.95 10.62
N GLY A 214 -5.00 11.93 9.78
CA GLY A 214 -5.89 10.77 9.74
C GLY A 214 -7.22 11.00 9.02
N MET A 215 -7.36 12.12 8.34
CA MET A 215 -8.55 12.45 7.54
C MET A 215 -8.37 12.02 6.08
N VAL A 216 -9.47 11.82 5.38
CA VAL A 216 -9.49 11.72 3.91
C VAL A 216 -9.77 13.10 3.32
N GLY A 217 -9.12 13.41 2.20
CA GLY A 217 -9.23 14.72 1.56
C GLY A 217 -10.08 14.68 0.31
N HIS A 218 -11.07 15.57 0.21
CA HIS A 218 -11.77 15.81 -1.04
C HIS A 218 -10.90 16.60 -2.01
N TYR A 219 -10.89 16.19 -3.29
CA TYR A 219 -10.31 16.99 -4.35
C TYR A 219 -11.18 18.23 -4.61
N GLY A 220 -11.05 19.26 -3.78
CA GLY A 220 -11.90 20.45 -3.78
C GLY A 220 -11.32 21.71 -4.42
N GLU A 221 -10.04 21.66 -4.79
CA GLU A 221 -9.24 22.84 -5.13
C GLU A 221 -8.66 22.78 -6.55
N GLY A 222 -8.59 23.95 -7.20
CA GLY A 222 -7.92 24.13 -8.50
C GLY A 222 -8.49 23.26 -9.63
N ASP A 223 -7.62 22.85 -10.54
CA ASP A 223 -7.97 22.07 -11.74
C ASP A 223 -8.42 20.64 -11.43
N LEU A 224 -8.22 20.18 -10.20
CA LEU A 224 -8.63 18.86 -9.74
C LEU A 224 -9.97 18.88 -9.01
N LYS A 225 -10.66 20.03 -8.94
CA LYS A 225 -11.92 20.15 -8.22
C LYS A 225 -12.96 19.15 -8.74
N THR A 226 -13.49 18.33 -7.85
CA THR A 226 -14.51 17.32 -8.12
C THR A 226 -15.87 17.71 -7.54
N ALA A 227 -16.92 16.98 -7.91
CA ALA A 227 -18.29 17.27 -7.51
C ALA A 227 -18.53 16.85 -6.06
N MET A 228 -19.34 17.60 -5.32
CA MET A 228 -19.81 17.20 -3.99
C MET A 228 -20.83 16.04 -4.08
N PRO A 229 -21.03 15.24 -3.02
CA PRO A 229 -21.93 14.09 -3.06
C PRO A 229 -23.40 14.46 -3.34
N ASP A 230 -23.85 15.66 -2.98
CA ASP A 230 -25.20 16.20 -3.22
C ASP A 230 -25.45 16.60 -4.69
N ALA A 231 -24.39 16.72 -5.49
CA ALA A 231 -24.49 17.03 -6.91
C ALA A 231 -25.31 15.95 -7.65
N LYS A 232 -26.20 16.39 -8.55
CA LYS A 232 -27.10 15.49 -9.30
C LYS A 232 -26.35 14.56 -10.26
N THR A 233 -25.18 14.99 -10.73
CA THR A 233 -24.25 14.19 -11.52
C THR A 233 -22.83 14.65 -11.24
N GLY A 234 -21.86 13.75 -11.35
CA GLY A 234 -20.45 14.02 -11.21
C GLY A 234 -19.71 12.89 -10.51
N ASN A 235 -18.46 13.17 -10.18
CA ASN A 235 -17.57 12.28 -9.47
C ASN A 235 -17.15 12.99 -8.19
N PHE A 236 -17.36 12.38 -7.03
CA PHE A 236 -16.86 12.85 -5.74
C PHE A 236 -15.57 12.10 -5.43
N ALA A 237 -14.42 12.78 -5.53
CA ALA A 237 -13.14 12.12 -5.39
C ALA A 237 -12.48 12.40 -4.04
N LEU A 238 -11.91 11.36 -3.44
CA LEU A 238 -11.25 11.37 -2.16
C LEU A 238 -9.83 10.81 -2.27
N ALA A 239 -8.88 11.44 -1.57
CA ALA A 239 -7.53 10.92 -1.36
C ALA A 239 -7.34 10.49 0.09
N GLY A 240 -6.62 9.41 0.31
CA GLY A 240 -6.33 8.89 1.65
C GLY A 240 -5.01 8.11 1.71
N HIS A 241 -4.39 8.13 2.89
CA HIS A 241 -3.14 7.40 3.12
C HIS A 241 -3.33 5.88 3.03
N ARG A 242 -2.32 5.20 2.49
CA ARG A 242 -2.27 3.73 2.38
C ARG A 242 -1.66 3.04 3.61
N ASN A 243 -0.64 3.65 4.22
CA ASN A 243 0.23 2.94 5.18
C ASN A 243 0.55 3.74 6.45
N THR A 244 0.12 5.00 6.53
CA THR A 244 0.48 5.90 7.64
C THR A 244 -0.72 6.74 8.05
N HIS A 245 -0.61 7.39 9.20
CA HIS A 245 -1.57 8.33 9.75
C HIS A 245 -3.01 7.83 9.61
N GLY A 246 -3.33 6.73 10.30
CA GLY A 246 -4.67 6.14 10.30
C GLY A 246 -4.92 5.20 9.13
N GLU A 247 -4.17 5.35 8.03
CA GLU A 247 -4.19 4.46 6.87
C GLU A 247 -5.60 4.08 6.35
N PRO A 248 -6.53 5.07 6.20
CA PRO A 248 -7.93 4.79 5.91
C PRO A 248 -8.13 4.01 4.60
N PHE A 249 -7.18 4.09 3.66
CA PHE A 249 -7.25 3.42 2.38
C PHE A 249 -6.31 2.23 2.22
N ARG A 250 -5.73 1.71 3.30
CA ARG A 250 -4.81 0.56 3.24
C ARG A 250 -5.38 -0.63 2.49
N TYR A 251 -6.65 -0.94 2.73
CA TYR A 251 -7.28 -2.17 2.25
C TYR A 251 -8.39 -1.94 1.24
N ILE A 252 -8.47 -0.77 0.59
CA ILE A 252 -9.49 -0.54 -0.45
C ILE A 252 -9.35 -1.50 -1.65
N ASN A 253 -8.18 -2.13 -1.82
CA ASN A 253 -7.97 -3.21 -2.78
C ASN A 253 -8.73 -4.51 -2.46
N ARG A 254 -9.29 -4.63 -1.25
CA ARG A 254 -10.10 -5.78 -0.82
C ARG A 254 -11.60 -5.55 -1.03
N LEU A 255 -11.98 -4.36 -1.53
CA LEU A 255 -13.36 -4.11 -1.95
C LEU A 255 -13.66 -4.88 -3.22
N GLU A 256 -14.87 -5.41 -3.27
CA GLU A 256 -15.46 -6.19 -4.33
C GLU A 256 -16.71 -5.45 -4.85
N PRO A 257 -17.12 -5.70 -6.10
CA PRO A 257 -18.32 -5.08 -6.64
C PRO A 257 -19.54 -5.32 -5.75
N GLY A 258 -20.23 -4.24 -5.37
CA GLY A 258 -21.39 -4.28 -4.48
C GLY A 258 -21.12 -3.86 -3.03
N ASP A 259 -19.86 -3.86 -2.59
CA ASP A 259 -19.50 -3.41 -1.24
C ASP A 259 -19.83 -1.93 -1.03
N GLU A 260 -20.27 -1.59 0.18
CA GLU A 260 -20.79 -0.27 0.49
C GLU A 260 -19.69 0.72 0.90
N ILE A 261 -19.83 1.94 0.39
CA ILE A 261 -19.03 3.10 0.74
C ILE A 261 -20.04 4.20 1.06
N VAL A 262 -20.12 4.63 2.32
CA VAL A 262 -21.14 5.56 2.79
C VAL A 262 -20.50 6.88 3.18
N VAL A 263 -21.05 7.98 2.67
CA VAL A 263 -20.66 9.34 3.05
C VAL A 263 -21.77 9.94 3.91
N GLU A 264 -21.48 10.15 5.18
CA GLU A 264 -22.36 10.80 6.15
C GLU A 264 -22.06 12.30 6.18
N THR A 265 -23.06 13.13 5.93
CA THR A 265 -22.99 14.59 6.10
C THR A 265 -23.90 15.05 7.24
N GLN A 266 -23.98 16.37 7.44
CA GLN A 266 -24.92 16.96 8.38
C GLN A 266 -26.38 16.58 8.08
N ASP A 267 -26.75 16.57 6.80
CA ASP A 267 -28.14 16.49 6.37
C ASP A 267 -28.50 15.14 5.74
N ASP A 268 -27.55 14.40 5.16
CA ASP A 268 -27.82 13.18 4.39
C ASP A 268 -26.76 12.07 4.60
N TYR A 269 -27.16 10.85 4.24
CA TYR A 269 -26.29 9.71 3.96
C TYR A 269 -26.30 9.42 2.46
N TYR A 270 -25.12 9.38 1.86
CA TYR A 270 -24.93 9.01 0.46
C TYR A 270 -24.30 7.63 0.39
N VAL A 271 -25.05 6.63 -0.08
CA VAL A 271 -24.60 5.23 -0.17
C VAL A 271 -24.13 4.95 -1.59
N TYR A 272 -22.88 4.55 -1.72
CA TYR A 272 -22.29 4.09 -2.96
C TYR A 272 -21.99 2.59 -2.87
N LYS A 273 -22.07 1.89 -4.00
CA LYS A 273 -21.54 0.53 -4.14
C LYS A 273 -20.29 0.54 -4.99
N MET A 274 -19.24 -0.14 -4.52
CA MET A 274 -18.03 -0.35 -5.30
C MET A 274 -18.39 -1.01 -6.64
N ALA A 275 -17.79 -0.53 -7.72
CA ALA A 275 -18.08 -0.97 -9.07
C ALA A 275 -16.83 -1.52 -9.79
N SER A 276 -15.70 -0.82 -9.71
CA SER A 276 -14.48 -1.20 -10.42
C SER A 276 -13.22 -0.68 -9.72
N ILE A 277 -12.08 -1.27 -10.06
CA ILE A 277 -10.77 -0.93 -9.51
C ILE A 277 -9.71 -0.85 -10.61
N LEU A 278 -8.85 0.15 -10.55
CA LEU A 278 -7.61 0.25 -11.30
C LEU A 278 -6.44 0.08 -10.31
N PRO A 279 -5.83 -1.11 -10.23
CA PRO A 279 -4.90 -1.44 -9.15
C PRO A 279 -3.60 -0.64 -9.20
N VAL A 280 -3.16 -0.22 -10.40
CA VAL A 280 -1.93 0.56 -10.60
C VAL A 280 -2.13 1.56 -11.74
N THR A 281 -1.83 2.83 -11.48
CA THR A 281 -1.75 3.89 -12.50
C THR A 281 -0.67 4.92 -12.12
N SER A 282 -0.22 5.69 -13.11
CA SER A 282 0.67 6.84 -12.87
C SER A 282 0.02 7.86 -11.92
N PRO A 283 0.78 8.48 -11.00
CA PRO A 283 0.30 9.61 -10.19
C PRO A 283 -0.20 10.80 -11.01
N SER A 284 0.25 10.93 -12.26
CA SER A 284 -0.17 12.00 -13.18
C SER A 284 -1.46 11.70 -13.94
N ASN A 285 -2.06 10.52 -13.77
CA ASN A 285 -3.33 10.18 -14.42
C ASN A 285 -4.50 10.84 -13.67
N THR A 286 -4.76 12.11 -13.96
CA THR A 286 -5.85 12.88 -13.34
C THR A 286 -7.22 12.55 -13.93
N SER A 287 -7.27 11.93 -15.12
CA SER A 287 -8.54 11.58 -15.79
C SER A 287 -9.42 10.56 -15.05
N VAL A 288 -8.85 9.90 -14.05
CA VAL A 288 -9.58 9.04 -13.10
C VAL A 288 -10.52 9.84 -12.19
N LEU A 289 -10.37 11.16 -12.13
CA LEU A 289 -11.16 12.11 -11.36
C LEU A 289 -12.23 12.81 -12.20
N ASP A 290 -12.23 12.61 -13.52
CA ASP A 290 -13.20 13.23 -14.44
C ASP A 290 -14.65 12.93 -14.01
N PRO A 291 -15.64 13.78 -14.36
CA PRO A 291 -17.05 13.54 -14.01
C PRO A 291 -17.59 12.18 -14.47
N ILE A 292 -17.05 11.65 -15.58
CA ILE A 292 -17.17 10.26 -15.99
C ILE A 292 -15.76 9.68 -15.95
N PRO A 293 -15.36 8.99 -14.87
CA PRO A 293 -13.95 8.72 -14.62
C PRO A 293 -13.37 7.71 -15.61
N LYS A 294 -12.29 8.08 -16.29
CA LYS A 294 -11.65 7.22 -17.30
C LYS A 294 -10.97 6.03 -16.64
N GLY A 295 -11.12 4.86 -17.28
CA GLY A 295 -10.61 3.58 -16.75
C GLY A 295 -11.56 2.89 -15.77
N SER A 296 -12.65 3.54 -15.37
CA SER A 296 -13.75 2.89 -14.67
C SER A 296 -14.65 2.09 -15.63
N SER A 297 -15.62 1.36 -15.07
CA SER A 297 -16.68 0.70 -15.84
C SER A 297 -17.80 1.64 -16.33
N PHE A 298 -17.73 2.95 -16.08
CA PHE A 298 -18.80 3.89 -16.39
C PHE A 298 -18.65 4.53 -17.77
N THR A 299 -19.76 4.62 -18.51
CA THR A 299 -19.79 5.11 -19.90
C THR A 299 -20.64 6.37 -20.12
N GLY A 300 -21.32 6.86 -19.07
CA GLY A 300 -22.20 8.02 -19.16
C GLY A 300 -22.29 8.80 -17.84
N PRO A 301 -23.03 9.92 -17.82
CA PRO A 301 -23.24 10.71 -16.60
C PRO A 301 -23.89 9.87 -15.49
N GLY A 302 -23.47 10.11 -14.25
CA GLY A 302 -24.00 9.46 -13.06
C GLY A 302 -23.48 10.14 -11.79
N ARG A 303 -23.73 9.54 -10.63
CA ARG A 303 -23.20 9.98 -9.33
C ARG A 303 -22.17 8.96 -8.87
N TYR A 304 -20.90 9.32 -8.95
CA TYR A 304 -19.77 8.43 -8.71
C TYR A 304 -18.97 8.88 -7.49
N ILE A 305 -18.25 7.93 -6.88
CA ILE A 305 -17.22 8.19 -5.88
C ILE A 305 -15.91 7.59 -6.38
N THR A 306 -14.80 8.29 -6.18
CA THR A 306 -13.45 7.82 -6.50
C THR A 306 -12.58 7.85 -5.25
N LEU A 307 -11.98 6.72 -4.89
CA LEU A 307 -11.00 6.63 -3.79
C LEU A 307 -9.60 6.48 -4.37
N THR A 308 -8.67 7.37 -4.02
CA THR A 308 -7.29 7.34 -4.51
C THR A 308 -6.31 7.15 -3.36
N THR A 309 -5.32 6.29 -3.58
CA THR A 309 -4.25 6.05 -2.59
C THR A 309 -2.95 5.63 -3.26
N CYS A 310 -1.85 5.58 -2.50
CA CYS A 310 -0.55 5.15 -2.99
C CYS A 310 -0.48 3.62 -3.15
N THR A 311 0.33 3.16 -4.11
CA THR A 311 0.62 1.74 -4.33
C THR A 311 1.99 1.57 -5.00
N PRO A 312 2.69 0.44 -4.82
CA PRO A 312 2.51 -0.59 -3.78
C PRO A 312 2.58 -0.06 -2.33
N GLU A 313 2.37 -0.92 -1.34
CA GLU A 313 2.50 -0.54 0.07
C GLU A 313 3.91 0.01 0.39
N PHE A 314 3.96 1.00 1.29
CA PHE A 314 5.19 1.67 1.76
C PHE A 314 5.95 2.48 0.68
N THR A 315 5.32 2.74 -0.47
CA THR A 315 5.85 3.58 -1.54
C THR A 315 4.79 4.52 -2.08
N SER A 316 5.21 5.60 -2.74
CA SER A 316 4.34 6.57 -3.43
C SER A 316 4.51 6.54 -4.95
N LYS A 317 5.11 5.48 -5.50
CA LYS A 317 5.48 5.36 -6.92
C LYS A 317 4.26 5.44 -7.85
N TYR A 318 3.19 4.74 -7.51
CA TYR A 318 1.96 4.70 -8.29
C TYR A 318 0.74 5.05 -7.44
N ARG A 319 -0.43 5.05 -8.09
CA ARG A 319 -1.73 5.17 -7.45
C ARG A 319 -2.59 3.96 -7.72
N MET A 320 -3.42 3.63 -6.75
CA MET A 320 -4.53 2.70 -6.87
C MET A 320 -5.83 3.49 -6.78
N ILE A 321 -6.78 3.15 -7.63
CA ILE A 321 -8.05 3.86 -7.76
C ILE A 321 -9.21 2.86 -7.61
N VAL A 322 -10.16 3.17 -6.74
CA VAL A 322 -11.43 2.44 -6.61
C VAL A 322 -12.56 3.38 -6.98
N TRP A 323 -13.51 2.89 -7.77
CA TRP A 323 -14.72 3.63 -8.12
C TRP A 323 -15.96 2.95 -7.57
N GLY A 324 -16.90 3.78 -7.10
CA GLY A 324 -18.25 3.36 -6.72
C GLY A 324 -19.32 4.19 -7.42
N LYS A 325 -20.54 3.65 -7.47
CA LYS A 325 -21.73 4.32 -8.00
C LYS A 325 -22.76 4.48 -6.89
N MET A 326 -23.37 5.66 -6.79
CA MET A 326 -24.40 5.92 -5.80
C MET A 326 -25.64 5.05 -6.05
N VAL A 327 -26.20 4.51 -4.97
CA VAL A 327 -27.42 3.69 -4.97
C VAL A 327 -28.52 4.27 -4.06
N GLU A 328 -28.16 5.06 -3.05
CA GLU A 328 -29.12 5.72 -2.15
C GLU A 328 -28.61 7.12 -1.77
N ASP A 329 -29.57 8.05 -1.66
CA ASP A 329 -29.43 9.39 -1.10
C ASP A 329 -30.53 9.53 -0.05
N ARG A 330 -30.14 9.51 1.22
CA ARG A 330 -31.04 9.34 2.36
C ARG A 330 -30.91 10.50 3.33
N PRO A 331 -31.96 11.30 3.54
CA PRO A 331 -31.96 12.30 4.60
C PRO A 331 -31.67 11.69 5.97
N ARG A 332 -30.81 12.34 6.75
CA ARG A 332 -30.40 11.89 8.09
C ARG A 332 -31.60 11.74 9.04
N SER A 333 -32.67 12.50 8.82
CA SER A 333 -33.94 12.39 9.55
C SER A 333 -34.63 11.04 9.40
N LYS A 334 -34.27 10.23 8.38
CA LYS A 334 -34.76 8.86 8.20
C LYS A 334 -33.91 7.81 8.92
N GLY A 335 -32.93 8.22 9.72
CA GLY A 335 -32.00 7.32 10.41
C GLY A 335 -30.90 6.77 9.50
N LYS A 336 -29.97 6.02 10.10
CA LYS A 336 -28.84 5.39 9.40
C LYS A 336 -29.32 4.43 8.30
N PRO A 337 -28.63 4.34 7.15
CA PRO A 337 -28.93 3.34 6.13
C PRO A 337 -28.59 1.94 6.61
N ASP A 338 -29.18 0.92 5.97
CA ASP A 338 -28.96 -0.51 6.29
C ASP A 338 -27.47 -0.87 6.28
N ALA A 339 -26.72 -0.23 5.39
CA ALA A 339 -25.27 -0.33 5.26
C ALA A 339 -24.47 -0.08 6.55
N LEU A 340 -25.03 0.66 7.52
CA LEU A 340 -24.36 1.05 8.77
C LEU A 340 -24.95 0.40 10.03
N VAL A 341 -25.90 -0.52 9.89
CA VAL A 341 -26.58 -1.17 11.04
C VAL A 341 -26.45 -2.70 11.03
N GLY A 342 -25.80 -3.26 10.00
CA GLY A 342 -25.63 -4.70 9.77
C GLY A 342 -24.39 -5.32 10.38
#